data_AF-A0A6V7JRL4-F1
#
_entry.id   AF-A0A6V7JRL4-F1
#
_cell.length_a   1.000
_cell.length_b   1.000
_cell.length_c   1.000
_cell.angle_alpha   90.00
_cell.angle_beta   90.00
_cell.angle_gamma   90.00
#
_symmetry.space_group_name_H-M   'P 1'
#
loop_
_entity.id
_entity.type
_entity.pdbx_description
1 polymer ?
#
loop_
_entity_poly.entity_id
_entity_poly.type
_entity_poly.pdbx_seq_one_letter_code
_entity_poly.pdbx_strand_id
1 'polypeptide(L)' 'LTWLSVCHIGNGKPTSCGFVKNNVQMKVVDVNTGKTLGFNQEGEVRAKFPYGMLGYYNNPEATRAAYDDD' A
#
# COMPACT_ATOMS: atom_id res chain seq x y z
N LEU A 1 -8.86 -17.84 25.22
CA LEU A 1 -7.71 -16.91 25.29
C LEU A 1 -7.09 -16.81 23.91
N THR A 2 -7.78 -16.14 22.99
CA THR A 2 -7.31 -15.86 21.64
C THR A 2 -6.42 -14.64 21.70
N TRP A 3 -5.11 -14.84 21.55
CA TRP A 3 -4.13 -13.78 21.47
C TRP A 3 -4.25 -13.09 20.11
N LEU A 4 -5.07 -12.04 20.01
CA LEU A 4 -4.86 -11.00 19.01
C LEU A 4 -3.75 -10.09 19.55
N SER A 5 -2.53 -10.32 19.09
CA SER A 5 -1.43 -9.38 19.29
C SER A 5 -1.65 -8.19 18.35
N VAL A 6 -2.11 -7.06 18.89
CA VAL A 6 -2.13 -5.78 18.19
C VAL A 6 -0.74 -5.16 18.23
N CYS A 7 -0.34 -4.62 17.08
CA CYS A 7 0.96 -4.03 16.78
C CYS A 7 1.45 -3.01 17.82
N HIS A 8 2.76 -3.05 18.10
CA HIS A 8 3.59 -2.09 18.85
C HIS A 8 2.93 -1.24 19.96
N ILE A 9 3.24 -1.62 21.21
CA ILE A 9 3.07 -0.77 22.38
C ILE A 9 4.00 0.44 22.26
N GLY A 10 3.42 1.60 21.92
CA GLY A 10 4.09 2.91 21.94
C GLY A 10 3.93 3.67 20.63
N ASN A 11 3.03 4.66 20.62
CA ASN A 11 2.87 5.70 19.59
C ASN A 11 1.98 5.42 18.35
N GLY A 12 1.18 4.36 18.34
CA GLY A 12 0.17 4.15 17.29
C GLY A 12 -1.12 4.95 17.56
N LYS A 13 -1.62 5.69 16.57
CA LYS A 13 -3.00 6.21 16.62
C LYS A 13 -3.97 5.03 16.51
N PRO A 14 -4.98 4.90 17.38
CA PRO A 14 -6.04 3.91 17.21
C PRO A 14 -6.61 3.99 15.79
N THR A 15 -6.96 2.84 15.20
CA THR A 15 -7.49 2.68 13.83
C THR A 15 -6.55 3.06 12.68
N SER A 16 -5.29 3.43 12.95
CA SER A 16 -4.27 3.64 11.92
C SER A 16 -3.53 2.33 11.59
N CYS A 17 -3.13 2.17 10.31
CA CYS A 17 -2.23 1.10 9.88
C CYS A 17 -0.73 1.43 10.13
N GLY A 18 -0.41 2.60 10.70
CA GLY A 18 0.95 3.02 11.02
C GLY A 18 1.60 3.94 9.98
N PHE A 19 2.93 3.90 9.89
CA PHE A 19 3.75 4.73 9.01
C PHE A 19 4.42 3.91 7.91
N VAL A 20 4.77 4.56 6.81
CA VAL A 20 5.51 3.92 5.71
C VAL A 20 6.91 3.52 6.19
N LYS A 21 7.30 2.27 5.93
CA LYS A 21 8.63 1.75 6.30
C LYS A 21 9.72 2.34 5.41
N ASN A 22 10.96 2.37 5.90
CA ASN A 22 12.12 2.79 5.12
C ASN A 22 12.17 2.07 3.77
N ASN A 23 12.57 2.79 2.71
CA ASN A 23 12.68 2.31 1.33
C ASN A 23 11.35 1.89 0.68
N VAL A 24 10.22 2.27 1.27
CA VAL A 24 8.89 2.15 0.65
C VAL A 24 8.38 3.55 0.31
N GLN A 25 7.80 3.70 -0.88
CA GLN A 25 7.08 4.90 -1.29
C GLN A 25 5.59 4.58 -1.37
N MET A 26 4.74 5.51 -0.95
CA MET A 26 3.29 5.34 -0.97
C MET A 26 2.63 6.65 -1.39
N LYS A 27 1.61 6.55 -2.23
CA LYS A 27 0.74 7.66 -2.61
C LYS A 27 -0.72 7.23 -2.55
N VAL A 28 -1.62 8.19 -2.38
CA VAL A 28 -3.06 7.99 -2.55
C VAL A 28 -3.43 8.60 -3.89
N VAL A 29 -4.21 7.89 -4.71
CA VAL A 29 -4.68 8.40 -6.00
C VAL A 29 -6.19 8.30 -6.12
N ASP A 30 -6.78 9.21 -6.88
CA ASP A 30 -8.18 9.12 -7.25
C ASP A 30 -8.37 7.96 -8.26
N VAL A 31 -9.34 7.08 -7.98
CA VAL A 31 -9.58 5.85 -8.75
C VAL A 31 -10.00 6.14 -10.20
N ASN A 32 -10.67 7.28 -10.43
CA ASN A 32 -11.24 7.61 -11.74
C ASN A 32 -10.24 8.35 -12.63
N THR A 33 -9.42 9.23 -12.04
CA THR A 33 -8.54 10.16 -12.75
C THR A 33 -7.06 9.77 -12.67
N GLY A 34 -6.68 8.90 -11.74
CA GLY A 34 -5.29 8.51 -11.49
C GLY A 34 -4.42 9.62 -10.88
N LYS A 35 -5.00 10.79 -10.56
CA LYS A 35 -4.25 11.92 -9.99
C LYS A 35 -3.89 11.64 -8.55
N THR A 36 -2.68 12.04 -8.16
CA THR A 36 -2.24 12.00 -6.76
C THR A 36 -3.07 12.95 -5.92
N LEU A 37 -3.58 12.44 -4.80
CA LEU A 37 -4.36 13.17 -3.82
C LEU A 37 -3.46 13.71 -2.71
N GLY A 38 -3.92 14.79 -2.07
CA GLY A 38 -3.28 15.41 -0.92
C GLY A 38 -3.66 14.74 0.42
N PHE A 39 -3.26 15.39 1.51
CA PHE A 39 -3.51 14.90 2.85
C PHE A 39 -5.00 14.79 3.17
N ASN A 40 -5.38 13.73 3.91
CA ASN A 40 -6.74 13.46 4.38
C ASN A 40 -7.80 13.30 3.28
N GLN A 41 -7.40 12.94 2.06
CA GLN A 41 -8.31 12.60 0.96
C GLN A 41 -8.39 11.08 0.79
N GLU A 42 -9.60 10.57 0.53
CA GLU A 42 -9.83 9.14 0.30
C GLU A 42 -9.54 8.77 -1.16
N GLY A 43 -8.90 7.62 -1.37
CA GLY A 43 -8.58 7.10 -2.69
C GLY A 43 -7.87 5.75 -2.61
N GLU A 44 -7.36 5.28 -3.75
CA GLU A 44 -6.57 4.06 -3.86
C GLU A 44 -5.16 4.27 -3.30
N VAL A 45 -4.72 3.37 -2.43
CA VAL A 45 -3.34 3.34 -1.95
C VAL A 45 -2.47 2.60 -2.95
N ARG A 46 -1.45 3.27 -3.47
CA ARG A 46 -0.43 2.67 -4.33
C ARG A 46 0.93 2.74 -3.66
N ALA A 47 1.62 1.60 -3.64
CA ALA A 47 2.91 1.46 -2.96
C ALA A 47 3.98 0.91 -3.90
N LYS A 48 5.18 1.47 -3.81
CA LYS A 48 6.39 1.03 -4.52
C LYS A 48 7.42 0.61 -3.47
N PHE A 49 7.91 -0.61 -3.58
CA PHE A 49 8.87 -1.18 -2.65
C PHE A 49 9.80 -2.15 -3.38
N PRO A 50 11.09 -2.26 -2.98
CA PRO A 50 12.08 -3.08 -3.67
C PRO A 50 11.86 -4.59 -3.49
N TYR A 51 10.95 -4.98 -2.59
CA TYR A 51 10.65 -6.37 -2.26
C TYR A 51 9.28 -6.82 -2.84
N GLY A 52 8.90 -6.27 -4.00
CA GLY A 52 7.66 -6.62 -4.72
C GLY A 52 7.58 -8.10 -5.11
N MET A 53 6.37 -8.58 -5.41
CA MET A 53 6.22 -9.90 -6.04
C MET A 53 6.90 -9.91 -7.43
N LEU A 54 7.28 -11.09 -7.92
CA LEU A 54 7.76 -11.21 -9.31
C LEU A 54 6.61 -11.12 -10.32
N GLY A 55 5.39 -11.44 -9.87
CA GLY A 55 4.20 -11.54 -10.70
C GLY A 55 3.36 -12.76 -10.33
N TYR A 56 2.18 -12.85 -10.92
CA TYR A 56 1.32 -14.02 -10.81
C TYR A 56 1.87 -15.16 -11.66
N TYR A 57 1.89 -16.37 -11.09
CA TYR A 57 2.40 -17.56 -11.76
C TYR A 57 1.66 -17.84 -13.07
N ASN A 58 2.42 -17.95 -14.17
CA ASN A 58 1.91 -18.20 -15.53
C ASN A 58 0.83 -17.22 -16.01
N ASN A 59 0.77 -16.01 -15.45
CA ASN A 59 -0.20 -14.99 -15.83
C ASN A 59 0.47 -13.62 -16.00
N PRO A 60 1.13 -13.39 -17.17
CA PRO A 60 1.83 -12.14 -17.44
C PRO A 60 0.87 -10.95 -17.59
N GLU A 61 -0.37 -11.18 -18.03
CA GLU A 61 -1.38 -10.13 -18.18
C GLU A 61 -1.81 -9.57 -16.82
N ALA A 62 -2.17 -10.44 -15.87
CA ALA A 62 -2.51 -10.04 -14.51
C ALA A 62 -1.32 -9.42 -13.78
N THR A 63 -0.10 -9.89 -14.07
CA THR A 63 1.13 -9.29 -13.54
C THR A 63 1.29 -7.86 -14.02
N ARG A 64 1.20 -7.62 -15.34
CA ARG A 64 1.31 -6.27 -15.92
C ARG A 64 0.19 -5.36 -15.41
N ALA A 65 -1.01 -5.88 -15.19
CA ALA A 65 -2.13 -5.10 -14.66
C ALA A 65 -1.97 -4.73 -13.18
N ALA A 66 -1.14 -5.46 -12.41
CA ALA A 66 -0.91 -5.20 -10.99
C ALA A 66 0.16 -4.13 -10.73
N TYR A 67 0.98 -3.81 -11.72
CA TYR A 67 2.03 -2.80 -11.62
C TYR A 67 1.69 -1.58 -12.47
N ASP A 68 1.91 -0.40 -11.91
CA ASP A 68 1.95 0.83 -12.71
C ASP A 68 3.21 0.84 -13.59
N ASP A 69 3.18 1.59 -14.71
CA ASP A 69 4.31 1.74 -15.64
C ASP A 69 5.50 2.58 -15.07
N ASP A 70 5.45 3.01 -13.81
CA ASP A 70 6.41 3.91 -13.12
C ASP A 70 7.61 3.20 -12.46
#